data_AF-A0A0F2JGW6-F1
#
_entry.id   AF-A0A0F2JGW6-F1
#
_cell.length_a   1.000
_cell.length_b   1.000
_cell.length_c   1.000
_cell.angle_alpha   90.00
_cell.angle_beta   90.00
_cell.angle_gamma   90.00
#
_symmetry.space_group_name_H-M   'P 1'
#
loop_
_entity.id
_entity.type
_entity.pdbx_description
1 polymer ?
#
loop_
_entity_poly.entity_id
_entity_poly.type
_entity_poly.pdbx_seq_one_letter_code
_entity_poly.pdbx_strand_id
1 'polypeptide(L)'
;MEFKEELQKLSTQIAERRIHVTNEEMTKQSLILPFIQLLGFDIYNPLEVRPEYIADFGKKKSEKVDYAIFKDSIPVMFFEAKSVNEKLHNHDAQLCRYFNSAKDVSVGIITNGIEYRFFTDINDTNIMDNKPFFVVNITKLKESEIENLAKFRKDSFNKESLTRCAEELTYASTLDNNIKELLKNPSDEFVRFLLKDFNFQRITSNIVEKFRPIVKQSISNAVLDRVSDGLYRQEVSTNIEPNVIIENEFDDKIKSKEIITTDDDLKSFEYIKVMLAKYGRNVDQLGYKDTQNYFSIYVSNLNNWFIKINLESNNKNFVTRIESETLAKYSNGFKIEVAPKRVGESKIYINSVEDIKELGNLITYCYDKMCLKEGIDKISGIKKA
;
A
#
# COMPACT_ATOMS: atom_id res chain seq x y z
N MET A 1 9.08 -16.64 28.15
CA MET A 1 10.35 -17.29 27.75
C MET A 1 10.20 -18.80 27.80
N GLU A 2 9.76 -19.35 28.93
CA GLU A 2 9.48 -20.80 29.10
C GLU A 2 8.58 -21.43 28.02
N PHE A 3 7.38 -20.90 27.78
CA PHE A 3 6.46 -21.45 26.75
C PHE A 3 7.07 -21.50 25.34
N LYS A 4 7.88 -20.50 24.97
CA LYS A 4 8.57 -20.45 23.66
C LYS A 4 9.57 -21.60 23.54
N GLU A 5 10.35 -21.86 24.59
CA GLU A 5 11.34 -22.94 24.62
C GLU A 5 10.66 -24.33 24.58
N GLU A 6 9.58 -24.50 25.34
CA GLU A 6 8.81 -25.75 25.31
C GLU A 6 8.17 -26.03 23.94
N LEU A 7 7.63 -24.99 23.29
CA LEU A 7 7.05 -25.08 21.95
C LEU A 7 8.12 -25.38 20.89
N GLN A 8 9.32 -24.80 21.01
CA GLN A 8 10.46 -25.13 20.15
C GLN A 8 10.92 -26.57 20.35
N LYS A 9 10.97 -27.05 21.60
CA LYS A 9 11.29 -28.45 21.92
C LYS A 9 10.24 -29.39 21.31
N LEU A 10 8.96 -29.06 21.46
CA LEU A 10 7.87 -29.84 20.86
C LEU A 10 7.96 -29.86 19.34
N SER A 11 8.25 -28.72 18.71
CA SER A 11 8.48 -28.61 17.26
C SER A 11 9.53 -29.60 16.77
N THR A 12 10.69 -29.68 17.44
CA THR A 12 11.75 -30.64 17.10
C THR A 12 11.28 -32.08 17.27
N GLN A 13 10.61 -32.39 18.39
CA GLN A 13 10.08 -33.74 18.63
C GLN A 13 9.04 -34.15 17.59
N ILE A 14 8.15 -33.23 17.18
CA ILE A 14 7.16 -33.48 16.14
C ILE A 14 7.84 -33.73 14.79
N ALA A 15 8.89 -32.97 14.46
CA ALA A 15 9.65 -33.14 13.22
C ALA A 15 10.38 -34.50 13.15
N GLU A 16 10.82 -35.03 14.29
CA GLU A 16 11.39 -36.39 14.39
C GLU A 16 10.31 -37.47 14.33
N ARG A 17 9.22 -37.32 15.08
CA ARG A 17 8.15 -38.34 15.17
C ARG A 17 7.39 -38.51 13.86
N ARG A 18 7.15 -37.43 13.12
CA ARG A 18 6.32 -37.46 11.89
C ARG A 18 6.76 -38.49 10.86
N ILE A 19 8.05 -38.84 10.80
CA ILE A 19 8.56 -39.84 9.83
C ILE A 19 8.10 -41.26 10.15
N HIS A 20 7.65 -41.50 11.39
CA HIS A 20 7.16 -42.78 11.87
C HIS A 20 5.64 -42.83 12.01
N VAL A 21 4.95 -41.70 11.85
CA VAL A 21 3.49 -41.59 11.94
C VAL A 21 2.88 -41.87 10.57
N THR A 22 1.98 -42.85 10.49
CA THR A 22 1.44 -43.31 9.19
C THR A 22 -0.08 -43.17 9.06
N ASN A 23 -0.80 -43.04 10.18
CA ASN A 23 -2.25 -42.95 10.21
C ASN A 23 -2.75 -41.87 11.18
N GLU A 24 -4.05 -41.65 11.15
CA GLU A 24 -4.73 -40.63 11.96
C GLU A 24 -4.62 -40.89 13.46
N GLU A 25 -4.76 -42.14 13.92
CA GLU A 25 -4.66 -42.46 15.35
C GLU A 25 -3.25 -42.19 15.90
N MET A 26 -2.21 -42.58 15.16
CA MET A 26 -0.84 -42.24 15.51
C MET A 26 -0.60 -40.72 15.50
N THR A 27 -1.28 -39.99 14.62
CA THR A 27 -1.22 -38.52 14.54
C THR A 27 -1.80 -37.89 15.81
N LYS A 28 -3.00 -38.36 16.21
CA LYS A 28 -3.67 -37.98 17.45
C LYS A 28 -2.76 -38.17 18.67
N GLN A 29 -2.21 -39.37 18.84
CA GLN A 29 -1.43 -39.73 20.02
C GLN A 29 -0.03 -39.06 20.05
N SER A 30 0.68 -39.08 18.91
CA SER A 30 2.12 -38.75 18.90
C SER A 30 2.41 -37.28 18.65
N LEU A 31 1.48 -36.57 17.99
CA LEU A 31 1.67 -35.20 17.52
C LEU A 31 0.67 -34.21 18.15
N ILE A 32 -0.62 -34.56 18.22
CA ILE A 32 -1.69 -33.64 18.69
C ILE A 32 -1.78 -33.61 20.22
N LEU A 33 -1.83 -34.75 20.91
CA LEU A 33 -1.91 -34.78 22.39
C LEU A 33 -0.75 -34.03 23.07
N PRO A 34 0.52 -34.17 22.66
CA PRO A 34 1.61 -33.39 23.23
C PRO A 34 1.41 -31.88 23.08
N PHE A 35 0.78 -31.44 21.99
CA PHE A 35 0.45 -30.02 21.80
C PHE A 35 -0.69 -29.57 22.73
N ILE A 36 -1.74 -30.38 22.90
CA ILE A 36 -2.82 -30.10 23.88
C ILE A 36 -2.24 -29.99 25.29
N GLN A 37 -1.35 -30.92 25.66
CA GLN A 37 -0.67 -30.90 26.95
C GLN A 37 0.17 -29.64 27.13
N LEU A 38 0.88 -29.21 26.08
CA LEU A 38 1.67 -27.98 26.09
C LEU A 38 0.81 -26.71 26.27
N LEU A 39 -0.44 -26.71 25.78
CA LEU A 39 -1.40 -25.64 26.08
C LEU A 39 -1.82 -25.63 27.57
N GLY A 40 -1.36 -26.58 28.38
CA GLY A 40 -1.60 -26.64 29.83
C GLY A 40 -2.87 -27.40 30.21
N PHE A 41 -3.48 -28.13 29.28
CA PHE A 41 -4.61 -29.02 29.56
C PHE A 41 -4.11 -30.42 29.92
N ASP A 42 -4.66 -31.00 30.97
CA ASP A 42 -4.25 -32.34 31.41
C ASP A 42 -4.91 -33.41 30.53
N ILE A 43 -4.11 -34.02 29.65
CA ILE A 43 -4.53 -35.08 28.72
C ILE A 43 -4.94 -36.39 29.43
N TYR A 44 -4.60 -36.57 30.71
CA TYR A 44 -5.00 -37.72 31.50
C TYR A 44 -6.26 -37.45 32.34
N ASN A 45 -6.69 -36.18 32.42
CA ASN A 45 -7.87 -35.79 33.15
C ASN A 45 -9.10 -35.76 32.22
N PRO A 46 -10.06 -36.72 32.34
CA PRO A 46 -11.25 -36.75 31.49
C PRO A 46 -12.24 -35.60 31.77
N LEU A 47 -12.01 -34.78 32.80
CA LEU A 47 -12.75 -33.54 33.02
C LEU A 47 -12.18 -32.37 32.21
N GLU A 48 -10.97 -32.50 31.67
CA GLU A 48 -10.30 -31.47 30.88
C GLU A 48 -10.17 -31.86 29.40
N VAL A 49 -9.74 -33.08 29.10
CA VAL A 49 -9.54 -33.55 27.73
C VAL A 49 -10.36 -34.82 27.53
N ARG A 50 -11.36 -34.76 26.64
CA ARG A 50 -12.23 -35.90 26.32
C ARG A 50 -11.99 -36.34 24.88
N PRO A 51 -11.39 -37.52 24.66
CA PRO A 51 -11.33 -38.10 23.33
C PRO A 51 -12.71 -38.59 22.88
N GLU A 52 -12.93 -38.62 21.56
CA GLU A 52 -14.15 -39.16 20.94
C GLU A 52 -15.45 -38.59 21.53
N TYR A 53 -15.46 -37.28 21.81
CA TYR A 53 -16.54 -36.63 22.52
C TYR A 53 -17.82 -36.59 21.69
N ILE A 54 -18.90 -37.13 22.25
CA ILE A 54 -20.25 -37.07 21.71
C ILE A 54 -21.07 -36.13 22.59
N ALA A 55 -21.70 -35.15 21.98
CA ALA A 55 -22.63 -34.27 22.68
C ALA A 55 -24.06 -34.78 22.45
N ASP A 56 -24.81 -35.03 23.53
CA ASP A 56 -26.18 -35.56 23.49
C ASP A 56 -27.18 -34.51 22.93
N PHE A 57 -27.16 -34.31 21.62
CA PHE A 57 -28.07 -33.40 20.92
C PHE A 57 -28.93 -34.16 19.89
N GLY A 58 -29.83 -35.02 20.37
CA GLY A 58 -30.97 -35.54 19.61
C GLY A 58 -30.75 -36.84 18.80
N LYS A 59 -31.87 -37.45 18.37
CA LYS A 59 -32.06 -38.83 17.87
C LYS A 59 -31.29 -39.26 16.58
N LYS A 60 -30.25 -38.56 16.12
CA LYS A 60 -29.46 -38.98 14.95
C LYS A 60 -28.11 -39.58 15.36
N LYS A 61 -27.72 -40.62 14.63
CA LYS A 61 -26.55 -41.48 14.82
C LYS A 61 -25.28 -40.65 15.12
N SER A 62 -24.57 -41.10 16.15
CA SER A 62 -23.40 -40.49 16.80
C SER A 62 -22.30 -40.09 15.83
N GLU A 63 -22.24 -38.83 15.48
CA GLU A 63 -20.99 -38.20 15.06
C GLU A 63 -20.22 -37.85 16.34
N LYS A 64 -18.89 -37.65 16.32
CA LYS A 64 -18.08 -37.41 17.53
C LYS A 64 -16.92 -36.48 17.19
N VAL A 65 -16.49 -35.55 18.03
CA VAL A 65 -15.21 -34.85 17.76
C VAL A 65 -14.05 -35.64 18.35
N ASP A 66 -12.87 -35.55 17.74
CA ASP A 66 -11.73 -36.35 18.19
C ASP A 66 -11.26 -35.96 19.59
N TYR A 67 -11.18 -34.66 19.87
CA TYR A 67 -10.96 -34.16 21.23
C TYR A 67 -11.87 -32.98 21.54
N ALA A 68 -12.49 -33.02 22.71
CA ALA A 68 -13.10 -31.87 23.34
C ALA A 68 -12.28 -31.41 24.54
N ILE A 69 -11.92 -30.13 24.55
CA ILE A 69 -11.16 -29.49 25.62
C ILE A 69 -12.13 -28.68 26.50
N PHE A 70 -12.02 -28.90 27.80
CA PHE A 70 -12.85 -28.28 28.81
C PHE A 70 -12.01 -27.37 29.70
N LYS A 71 -12.59 -26.23 30.06
CA LYS A 71 -12.11 -25.34 31.10
C LYS A 71 -13.26 -25.09 32.07
N ASP A 72 -13.04 -25.33 33.36
CA ASP A 72 -14.06 -25.16 34.39
C ASP A 72 -15.36 -25.93 34.09
N SER A 73 -15.23 -27.16 33.57
CA SER A 73 -16.32 -28.05 33.12
C SER A 73 -17.11 -27.56 31.89
N ILE A 74 -16.69 -26.49 31.24
CA ILE A 74 -17.32 -25.94 30.03
C ILE A 74 -16.46 -26.30 28.80
N PRO A 75 -17.04 -26.84 27.72
CA PRO A 75 -16.28 -27.12 26.50
C PRO A 75 -15.88 -25.81 25.84
N VAL A 76 -14.58 -25.63 25.62
CA VAL A 76 -14.01 -24.38 25.09
C VAL A 76 -13.43 -24.54 23.68
N MET A 77 -12.88 -25.72 23.36
CA MET A 77 -12.27 -26.00 22.07
C MET A 77 -12.60 -27.42 21.60
N PHE A 78 -12.80 -27.59 20.30
CA PHE A 78 -12.92 -28.89 19.64
C PHE A 78 -11.79 -29.10 18.65
N PHE A 79 -11.20 -30.29 18.65
CA PHE A 79 -10.19 -30.72 17.70
C PHE A 79 -10.76 -31.84 16.82
N GLU A 80 -10.52 -31.69 15.52
CA GLU A 80 -10.74 -32.68 14.48
C GLU A 80 -9.38 -33.00 13.85
N ALA A 81 -8.95 -34.25 13.98
CA ALA A 81 -7.65 -34.71 13.51
C ALA A 81 -7.77 -35.34 12.13
N LYS A 82 -6.72 -35.19 11.33
CA LYS A 82 -6.51 -35.89 10.06
C LYS A 82 -5.18 -36.62 10.08
N SER A 83 -4.97 -37.53 9.15
CA SER A 83 -3.68 -38.22 9.02
C SER A 83 -2.55 -37.22 8.76
N VAL A 84 -1.36 -37.45 9.32
CA VAL A 84 -0.18 -36.57 9.19
C VAL A 84 0.16 -36.22 7.73
N ASN A 85 -0.10 -37.13 6.79
CA ASN A 85 0.17 -36.95 5.37
C ASN A 85 -1.01 -36.35 4.57
N GLU A 86 -2.14 -36.12 5.24
CA GLU A 86 -3.32 -35.54 4.62
C GLU A 86 -3.20 -34.03 4.50
N LYS A 87 -3.61 -33.49 3.34
CA LYS A 87 -3.72 -32.06 3.13
C LYS A 87 -5.02 -31.57 3.78
N LEU A 88 -4.89 -30.63 4.71
CA LEU A 88 -6.06 -30.10 5.40
C LEU A 88 -6.97 -29.28 4.47
N HIS A 89 -8.27 -29.46 4.64
CA HIS A 89 -9.34 -28.68 4.02
C HIS A 89 -10.00 -27.78 5.08
N ASN A 90 -10.54 -26.63 4.67
CA ASN A 90 -11.18 -25.71 5.62
C ASN A 90 -12.60 -26.14 6.03
N HIS A 91 -13.16 -27.12 5.33
CA HIS A 91 -14.50 -27.59 5.56
C HIS A 91 -14.44 -29.01 6.11
N ASP A 92 -14.83 -29.16 7.37
CA ASP A 92 -15.09 -30.45 7.98
C ASP A 92 -16.52 -30.45 8.52
N ALA A 93 -17.37 -31.27 7.91
CA ALA A 93 -18.81 -31.25 8.18
C ALA A 93 -19.13 -31.66 9.63
N GLN A 94 -18.28 -32.49 10.23
CA GLN A 94 -18.43 -33.03 11.57
C GLN A 94 -18.05 -31.97 12.59
N LEU A 95 -16.90 -31.33 12.44
CA LEU A 95 -16.51 -30.20 13.29
C LEU A 95 -17.53 -29.05 13.20
N CYS A 96 -18.00 -28.68 12.00
CA CYS A 96 -19.02 -27.64 11.83
C CYS A 96 -20.30 -27.92 12.63
N ARG A 97 -20.86 -29.13 12.55
CA ARG A 97 -22.10 -29.49 13.26
C ARG A 97 -21.93 -29.45 14.77
N TYR A 98 -20.77 -29.90 15.25
CA TYR A 98 -20.43 -29.88 16.66
C TYR A 98 -20.25 -28.47 17.20
N PHE A 99 -19.44 -27.66 16.52
CA PHE A 99 -19.25 -26.26 16.87
C PHE A 99 -20.60 -25.54 16.93
N ASN A 100 -21.43 -25.68 15.89
CA ASN A 100 -22.71 -24.98 15.79
C ASN A 100 -23.78 -25.45 16.81
N SER A 101 -23.61 -26.64 17.41
CA SER A 101 -24.53 -27.14 18.44
C SER A 101 -24.07 -26.80 19.86
N ALA A 102 -22.79 -26.49 20.06
CA ALA A 102 -22.19 -26.24 21.36
C ALA A 102 -21.98 -24.74 21.63
N LYS A 103 -22.97 -24.10 22.25
CA LYS A 103 -23.00 -22.64 22.52
C LYS A 103 -21.78 -22.06 23.23
N ASP A 104 -21.17 -22.85 24.11
CA ASP A 104 -20.06 -22.38 24.94
C ASP A 104 -18.71 -22.49 24.23
N VAL A 105 -18.60 -23.35 23.22
CA VAL A 105 -17.38 -23.56 22.45
C VAL A 105 -17.04 -22.29 21.69
N SER A 106 -15.76 -21.94 21.72
CA SER A 106 -15.26 -20.71 21.09
C SER A 106 -14.33 -21.00 19.92
N VAL A 107 -13.76 -22.21 19.86
CA VAL A 107 -12.75 -22.59 18.86
C VAL A 107 -12.99 -23.98 18.30
N GLY A 108 -13.03 -24.08 16.98
CA GLY A 108 -12.84 -25.34 16.25
C GLY A 108 -11.43 -25.41 15.68
N ILE A 109 -10.78 -26.57 15.75
CA ILE A 109 -9.42 -26.77 15.26
C ILE A 109 -9.39 -27.99 14.36
N ILE A 110 -8.95 -27.79 13.11
CA ILE A 110 -8.63 -28.89 12.19
C ILE A 110 -7.11 -29.03 12.12
N THR A 111 -6.58 -30.23 12.32
CA THR A 111 -5.13 -30.44 12.33
C THR A 111 -4.69 -31.83 11.85
N ASN A 112 -3.50 -31.90 11.27
CA ASN A 112 -2.79 -33.17 11.00
C ASN A 112 -1.55 -33.33 11.91
N GLY A 113 -1.53 -32.63 13.05
CA GLY A 113 -0.41 -32.61 13.99
C GLY A 113 0.77 -31.71 13.58
N ILE A 114 0.85 -31.29 12.31
CA ILE A 114 1.88 -30.36 11.80
C ILE A 114 1.30 -28.97 11.57
N GLU A 115 0.20 -28.90 10.81
CA GLU A 115 -0.56 -27.68 10.57
C GLU A 115 -1.80 -27.67 11.46
N TYR A 116 -2.07 -26.52 12.07
CA TYR A 116 -3.25 -26.28 12.89
C TYR A 116 -4.03 -25.11 12.29
N ARG A 117 -5.31 -25.34 11.99
CA ARG A 117 -6.23 -24.32 11.48
C ARG A 117 -7.30 -24.05 12.51
N PHE A 118 -7.36 -22.82 13.00
CA PHE A 118 -8.27 -22.38 14.05
C PHE A 118 -9.44 -21.63 13.43
N PHE A 119 -10.65 -22.00 13.84
CA PHE A 119 -11.92 -21.48 13.39
C PHE A 119 -12.72 -20.97 14.59
N THR A 120 -13.55 -19.97 14.36
CA THR A 120 -14.47 -19.39 15.35
C THR A 120 -15.69 -18.84 14.61
N ASP A 121 -16.57 -18.13 15.31
CA ASP A 121 -17.84 -17.62 14.83
C ASP A 121 -17.84 -16.09 14.68
N ILE A 122 -16.92 -15.55 13.87
CA ILE A 122 -16.80 -14.09 13.69
C ILE A 122 -18.00 -13.54 12.92
N ASN A 123 -18.44 -14.23 11.88
CA ASN A 123 -19.46 -13.69 10.97
C ASN A 123 -20.88 -13.85 11.54
N ASP A 124 -21.20 -15.03 12.07
CA ASP A 124 -22.52 -15.40 12.55
C ASP A 124 -22.40 -16.11 13.89
N THR A 125 -23.03 -15.58 14.94
CA THR A 125 -22.92 -16.14 16.30
C THR A 125 -23.27 -17.62 16.33
N ASN A 126 -22.38 -18.43 16.92
CA ASN A 126 -22.49 -19.88 17.05
C ASN A 126 -22.63 -20.61 15.70
N ILE A 127 -22.06 -20.03 14.64
CA ILE A 127 -21.87 -20.67 13.33
C ILE A 127 -20.39 -20.58 12.98
N MET A 128 -19.74 -21.74 12.87
CA MET A 128 -18.32 -21.82 12.54
C MET A 128 -18.04 -21.22 11.16
N ASP A 129 -17.05 -20.34 11.10
CA ASP A 129 -16.62 -19.70 9.86
C ASP A 129 -16.02 -20.71 8.86
N ASN A 130 -16.22 -20.47 7.57
CA ASN A 130 -15.66 -21.31 6.51
C ASN A 130 -14.15 -21.11 6.28
N LYS A 131 -13.56 -20.08 6.90
CA LYS A 131 -12.14 -19.75 6.78
C LYS A 131 -11.52 -19.71 8.18
N PRO A 132 -10.31 -20.28 8.36
CA PRO A 132 -9.64 -20.18 9.65
C PRO A 132 -9.16 -18.73 9.86
N PHE A 133 -9.29 -18.25 11.09
CA PHE A 133 -8.74 -16.94 11.49
C PHE A 133 -7.24 -17.02 11.80
N PHE A 134 -6.74 -18.22 12.14
CA PHE A 134 -5.34 -18.45 12.44
C PHE A 134 -4.89 -19.81 11.87
N VAL A 135 -3.77 -19.82 11.16
CA VAL A 135 -3.16 -21.02 10.58
C VAL A 135 -1.70 -21.02 10.94
N VAL A 136 -1.23 -22.12 11.53
CA VAL A 136 0.14 -22.22 12.01
C VAL A 136 0.73 -23.58 11.72
N ASN A 137 2.01 -23.59 11.36
CA ASN A 137 2.79 -24.82 11.21
C ASN A 137 3.71 -24.94 12.43
N ILE A 138 3.47 -25.95 13.27
CA ILE A 138 4.18 -26.14 14.53
C ILE A 138 5.68 -26.36 14.34
N THR A 139 6.10 -26.82 13.16
CA THR A 139 7.52 -27.05 12.82
C THR A 139 8.23 -25.81 12.25
N LYS A 140 7.48 -24.73 11.98
CA LYS A 140 7.99 -23.51 11.31
C LYS A 140 7.36 -22.25 11.93
N LEU A 141 7.43 -22.17 13.25
CA LEU A 141 6.80 -21.09 14.02
C LEU A 141 7.57 -19.78 13.92
N LYS A 142 6.83 -18.69 13.70
CA LYS A 142 7.31 -17.31 13.86
C LYS A 142 7.03 -16.82 15.27
N GLU A 143 7.80 -15.85 15.73
CA GLU A 143 7.64 -15.29 17.09
C GLU A 143 6.23 -14.76 17.37
N SER A 144 5.62 -14.05 16.41
CA SER A 144 4.23 -13.58 16.51
C SER A 144 3.19 -14.71 16.58
N GLU A 145 3.48 -15.87 15.97
CA GLU A 145 2.59 -17.03 16.05
C GLU A 145 2.66 -17.68 17.43
N ILE A 146 3.84 -17.69 18.07
CA ILE A 146 4.04 -18.18 19.44
C ILE A 146 3.25 -17.31 20.45
N GLU A 147 3.30 -15.99 20.29
CA GLU A 147 2.54 -15.06 21.11
C GLU A 147 1.02 -15.28 20.98
N ASN A 148 0.53 -15.52 19.76
CA ASN A 148 -0.88 -15.82 19.54
C ASN A 148 -1.27 -17.19 20.10
N LEU A 149 -0.43 -18.22 19.95
CA LEU A 149 -0.64 -19.54 20.54
C LEU A 149 -0.74 -19.49 22.07
N ALA A 150 0.00 -18.60 22.72
CA ALA A 150 -0.04 -18.44 24.18
C ALA A 150 -1.45 -18.09 24.70
N LYS A 151 -2.28 -17.42 23.89
CA LYS A 151 -3.68 -17.06 24.24
C LYS A 151 -4.61 -18.28 24.36
N PHE A 152 -4.24 -19.41 23.74
CA PHE A 152 -4.99 -20.66 23.81
C PHE A 152 -4.59 -21.53 25.01
N ARG A 153 -3.59 -21.11 25.80
CA ARG A 153 -3.21 -21.82 27.02
C ARG A 153 -4.32 -21.75 28.05
N LYS A 154 -4.51 -22.83 28.82
CA LYS A 154 -5.54 -22.95 29.87
C LYS A 154 -5.64 -21.71 30.78
N ASP A 155 -4.50 -21.24 31.29
CA ASP A 155 -4.44 -20.10 32.22
C ASP A 155 -4.76 -18.75 31.55
N SER A 156 -4.52 -18.64 30.25
CA SER A 156 -4.73 -17.42 29.46
C SER A 156 -6.06 -17.42 28.71
N PHE A 157 -6.74 -18.57 28.65
CA PHE A 157 -7.93 -18.74 27.86
C PHE A 157 -9.08 -17.88 28.38
N ASN A 158 -9.59 -17.00 27.52
CA ASN A 158 -10.73 -16.14 27.78
C ASN A 158 -11.51 -15.96 26.48
N LYS A 159 -12.79 -16.33 26.47
CA LYS A 159 -13.66 -16.32 25.28
C LYS A 159 -13.69 -14.97 24.58
N GLU A 160 -13.97 -13.90 25.33
CA GLU A 160 -14.07 -12.54 24.77
C GLU A 160 -12.73 -12.06 24.18
N SER A 161 -11.63 -12.29 24.88
CA SER A 161 -10.29 -11.92 24.42
C SER A 161 -9.89 -12.70 23.17
N LEU A 162 -10.33 -13.96 23.06
CA LEU A 162 -10.07 -14.79 21.91
C LEU A 162 -10.87 -14.34 20.68
N THR A 163 -12.15 -13.99 20.84
CA THR A 163 -12.97 -13.44 19.76
C THR A 163 -12.32 -12.18 19.18
N ARG A 164 -11.89 -11.24 20.03
CA ARG A 164 -11.16 -10.03 19.60
C ARG A 164 -9.85 -10.37 18.87
N CYS A 165 -9.09 -11.32 19.41
CA CYS A 165 -7.86 -11.80 18.77
C CYS A 165 -8.15 -12.41 17.37
N ALA A 166 -9.23 -13.16 17.22
CA ALA A 166 -9.62 -13.76 15.95
C ALA A 166 -10.05 -12.70 14.92
N GLU A 167 -10.80 -11.69 15.35
CA GLU A 167 -11.16 -10.52 14.53
C GLU A 167 -9.90 -9.80 14.04
N GLU A 168 -8.98 -9.46 14.94
CA GLU A 168 -7.72 -8.78 14.62
C GLU A 168 -6.89 -9.57 13.60
N LEU A 169 -6.71 -10.88 13.81
CA LEU A 169 -5.95 -11.73 12.90
C LEU A 169 -6.63 -11.85 11.53
N THR A 170 -7.95 -11.93 11.51
CA THR A 170 -8.74 -11.99 10.27
C THR A 170 -8.63 -10.69 9.48
N TYR A 171 -8.75 -9.54 10.14
CA TYR A 171 -8.60 -8.23 9.52
C TYR A 171 -7.17 -8.01 9.02
N ALA A 172 -6.17 -8.34 9.84
CA ALA A 172 -4.75 -8.22 9.46
C ALA A 172 -4.44 -9.09 8.23
N SER A 173 -4.83 -10.37 8.24
CA SER A 173 -4.65 -11.28 7.10
C SER A 173 -5.37 -10.79 5.84
N THR A 174 -6.60 -10.28 5.98
CA THR A 174 -7.38 -9.73 4.87
C THR A 174 -6.70 -8.49 4.29
N LEU A 175 -6.23 -7.59 5.15
CA LEU A 175 -5.50 -6.40 4.74
C LEU A 175 -4.17 -6.76 4.05
N ASP A 176 -3.40 -7.69 4.62
CA ASP A 176 -2.14 -8.18 4.04
C ASP A 176 -2.35 -8.77 2.65
N ASN A 177 -3.40 -9.57 2.47
CA ASN A 177 -3.73 -10.15 1.16
C ASN A 177 -4.17 -9.07 0.16
N ASN A 178 -4.99 -8.11 0.60
CA ASN A 178 -5.38 -6.97 -0.22
C ASN A 178 -4.16 -6.13 -0.64
N ILE A 179 -3.23 -5.86 0.29
CA ILE A 179 -1.98 -5.16 0.00
C ILE A 179 -1.15 -5.96 -1.01
N LYS A 180 -0.92 -7.25 -0.78
CA LYS A 180 -0.17 -8.11 -1.73
C LYS A 180 -0.80 -8.09 -3.12
N GLU A 181 -2.12 -8.15 -3.21
CA GLU A 181 -2.83 -8.10 -4.48
C GLU A 181 -2.69 -6.73 -5.14
N LEU A 182 -2.78 -5.63 -4.37
CA LEU A 182 -2.53 -4.28 -4.89
C LEU A 182 -1.08 -4.09 -5.36
N LEU A 183 -0.10 -4.71 -4.71
CA LEU A 183 1.30 -4.65 -5.14
C LEU A 183 1.54 -5.45 -6.43
N LYS A 184 0.87 -6.60 -6.60
CA LYS A 184 1.00 -7.47 -7.78
C LYS A 184 0.16 -6.98 -8.97
N ASN A 185 -1.07 -6.55 -8.68
CA ASN A 185 -2.11 -6.15 -9.61
C ASN A 185 -2.77 -4.84 -9.09
N PRO A 186 -2.08 -3.68 -9.23
CA PRO A 186 -2.58 -2.39 -8.75
C PRO A 186 -4.00 -2.10 -9.24
N SER A 187 -4.96 -1.81 -8.36
CA SER A 187 -6.31 -1.44 -8.80
C SER A 187 -6.34 -0.06 -9.46
N ASP A 188 -7.40 0.26 -10.20
CA ASP A 188 -7.59 1.59 -10.81
C ASP A 188 -7.52 2.71 -9.76
N GLU A 189 -8.17 2.50 -8.62
CA GLU A 189 -8.18 3.43 -7.50
C GLU A 189 -6.80 3.57 -6.86
N PHE A 190 -6.06 2.47 -6.74
CA PHE A 190 -4.71 2.49 -6.17
C PHE A 190 -3.71 3.18 -7.10
N VAL A 191 -3.79 2.95 -8.41
CA VAL A 191 -3.03 3.72 -9.40
C VAL A 191 -3.38 5.20 -9.31
N ARG A 192 -4.68 5.56 -9.24
CA ARG A 192 -5.09 6.96 -9.05
C ARG A 192 -4.55 7.56 -7.76
N PHE A 193 -4.53 6.79 -6.67
CA PHE A 193 -3.97 7.21 -5.39
C PHE A 193 -2.47 7.54 -5.51
N LEU A 194 -1.67 6.66 -6.12
CA LEU A 194 -0.23 6.89 -6.30
C LEU A 194 0.08 8.06 -7.25
N LEU A 195 -0.80 8.33 -8.21
CA LEU A 195 -0.66 9.45 -9.14
C LEU A 195 -1.22 10.78 -8.57
N LYS A 196 -1.71 10.83 -7.33
CA LYS A 196 -2.25 12.07 -6.74
C LYS A 196 -1.21 13.18 -6.63
N ASP A 197 0.01 12.82 -6.24
CA ASP A 197 1.11 13.76 -6.05
C ASP A 197 1.80 14.15 -7.37
N PHE A 198 1.45 13.46 -8.46
CA PHE A 198 1.87 13.87 -9.79
C PHE A 198 1.06 15.09 -10.20
N ASN A 199 1.67 16.01 -10.93
CA ASN A 199 1.04 17.23 -11.42
C ASN A 199 -0.02 17.00 -12.52
N PHE A 200 -0.81 15.92 -12.46
CA PHE A 200 -1.89 15.66 -13.41
C PHE A 200 -3.09 16.57 -13.17
N GLN A 201 -3.65 17.08 -14.27
CA GLN A 201 -4.84 17.93 -14.26
C GLN A 201 -6.08 17.21 -13.72
N ARG A 202 -6.22 15.96 -14.12
CA ARG A 202 -7.25 15.01 -13.72
C ARG A 202 -6.68 13.65 -14.08
N ILE A 203 -6.85 12.67 -13.21
CA ILE A 203 -6.44 11.30 -13.51
C ILE A 203 -7.63 10.67 -14.26
N THR A 204 -7.53 10.53 -15.58
CA THR A 204 -8.54 9.88 -16.44
C THR A 204 -8.23 8.39 -16.57
N SER A 205 -9.19 7.58 -17.03
CA SER A 205 -8.96 6.13 -17.21
C SER A 205 -7.81 5.83 -18.19
N ASN A 206 -7.66 6.61 -19.27
CA ASN A 206 -6.52 6.45 -20.19
C ASN A 206 -5.17 6.72 -19.51
N ILE A 207 -5.10 7.68 -18.57
CA ILE A 207 -3.89 7.91 -17.77
C ILE A 207 -3.64 6.72 -16.85
N VAL A 208 -4.69 6.21 -16.21
CA VAL A 208 -4.56 5.02 -15.35
C VAL A 208 -4.06 3.81 -16.13
N GLU A 209 -4.63 3.52 -17.29
CA GLU A 209 -4.20 2.42 -18.16
C GLU A 209 -2.75 2.58 -18.61
N LYS A 210 -2.34 3.79 -19.00
CA LYS A 210 -0.97 4.09 -19.40
C LYS A 210 0.03 3.93 -18.24
N PHE A 211 -0.34 4.35 -17.03
CA PHE A 211 0.57 4.36 -15.87
C PHE A 211 0.54 3.07 -15.06
N ARG A 212 -0.49 2.25 -15.18
CA ARG A 212 -0.59 0.94 -14.53
C ARG A 212 0.66 0.05 -14.69
N PRO A 213 1.24 -0.15 -15.89
CA PRO A 213 2.48 -0.93 -16.01
C PRO A 213 3.67 -0.25 -15.34
N ILE A 214 3.76 1.08 -15.39
CA ILE A 214 4.83 1.87 -14.75
C ILE A 214 4.74 1.73 -13.23
N VAL A 215 3.55 1.91 -12.66
CA VAL A 215 3.28 1.75 -11.22
C VAL A 215 3.66 0.35 -10.76
N LYS A 216 3.26 -0.69 -11.51
CA LYS A 216 3.61 -2.07 -11.19
C LYS A 216 5.14 -2.27 -11.17
N GLN A 217 5.85 -1.73 -12.15
CA GLN A 217 7.32 -1.80 -12.20
C GLN A 217 7.97 -1.04 -11.04
N SER A 218 7.51 0.19 -10.75
CA SER A 218 8.04 1.01 -9.66
C SER A 218 7.82 0.34 -8.30
N ILE A 219 6.65 -0.27 -8.08
CA ILE A 219 6.38 -1.05 -6.87
C ILE A 219 7.35 -2.24 -6.77
N SER A 220 7.53 -3.00 -7.85
CA SER A 220 8.44 -4.15 -7.87
C SER A 220 9.87 -3.74 -7.53
N ASN A 221 10.36 -2.65 -8.14
CA ASN A 221 11.69 -2.12 -7.85
C ASN A 221 11.81 -1.66 -6.39
N ALA A 222 10.84 -0.91 -5.87
CA ALA A 222 10.86 -0.46 -4.47
C ALA A 222 10.85 -1.61 -3.46
N VAL A 223 10.12 -2.69 -3.75
CA VAL A 223 10.13 -3.90 -2.91
C VAL A 223 11.49 -4.60 -2.99
N LEU A 224 12.08 -4.72 -4.19
CA LEU A 224 13.42 -5.29 -4.36
C LEU A 224 14.48 -4.47 -3.63
N ASP A 225 14.42 -3.13 -3.69
CA ASP A 225 15.32 -2.23 -2.97
C ASP A 225 15.21 -2.41 -1.45
N ARG A 226 14.00 -2.61 -0.92
CA ARG A 226 13.80 -2.88 0.52
C ARG A 226 14.32 -4.24 0.95
N VAL A 227 14.12 -5.25 0.11
CA VAL A 227 14.63 -6.61 0.37
C VAL A 227 16.16 -6.61 0.28
N SER A 228 16.72 -5.92 -0.70
CA SER A 228 18.16 -5.79 -0.86
C SER A 228 18.79 -5.00 0.29
N ASP A 229 18.20 -3.88 0.74
CA ASP A 229 18.63 -3.15 1.95
C ASP A 229 18.59 -4.02 3.22
N GLY A 230 17.66 -4.97 3.29
CA GLY A 230 17.53 -5.94 4.37
C GLY A 230 18.54 -7.09 4.29
N LEU A 231 18.79 -7.61 3.08
CA LEU A 231 19.68 -8.75 2.81
C LEU A 231 21.16 -8.34 2.74
N TYR A 232 21.49 -7.18 2.16
CA TYR A 232 22.85 -6.63 2.13
C TYR A 232 23.35 -6.21 3.52
N ARG A 233 22.45 -6.15 4.51
CA ARG A 233 22.82 -6.03 5.92
C ARG A 233 23.27 -7.37 6.53
N GLN A 234 23.14 -8.49 5.81
CA GLN A 234 23.54 -9.82 6.26
C GLN A 234 24.45 -10.62 5.33
N GLU A 235 24.64 -10.30 4.05
CA GLU A 235 25.71 -10.92 3.25
C GLU A 235 26.09 -10.07 2.02
N VAL A 236 27.40 -10.01 1.77
CA VAL A 236 28.03 -9.30 0.65
C VAL A 236 27.73 -10.03 -0.66
N SER A 237 27.28 -9.23 -1.65
CA SER A 237 27.31 -9.48 -3.11
C SER A 237 26.61 -10.74 -3.66
N THR A 238 25.60 -10.55 -4.51
CA THR A 238 25.55 -11.24 -5.82
C THR A 238 24.62 -10.52 -6.80
N ASN A 239 25.14 -10.32 -8.01
CA ASN A 239 24.46 -9.79 -9.18
C ASN A 239 23.24 -10.63 -9.55
N ILE A 240 22.10 -9.98 -9.81
CA ILE A 240 21.01 -10.53 -10.61
C ILE A 240 20.68 -9.50 -11.68
N GLU A 241 21.04 -9.80 -12.93
CA GLU A 241 20.56 -9.10 -14.11
C GLU A 241 19.08 -9.44 -14.35
N PRO A 242 18.21 -8.45 -14.60
CA PRO A 242 16.94 -8.69 -15.27
C PRO A 242 17.08 -8.27 -16.74
N ASN A 243 17.11 -9.26 -17.63
CA ASN A 243 16.98 -9.04 -19.06
C ASN A 243 15.55 -9.41 -19.50
N VAL A 244 14.69 -8.40 -19.70
CA VAL A 244 13.56 -8.48 -20.64
C VAL A 244 13.44 -7.13 -21.34
N ILE A 245 13.81 -7.15 -22.62
CA ILE A 245 13.69 -6.08 -23.60
C ILE A 245 12.19 -5.83 -23.84
N ILE A 246 11.74 -4.60 -23.59
CA ILE A 246 10.54 -4.05 -24.23
C ILE A 246 11.03 -2.90 -25.11
N GLU A 247 11.27 -3.20 -26.38
CA GLU A 247 11.35 -2.19 -27.44
C GLU A 247 9.97 -1.55 -27.58
N ASN A 248 9.86 -0.32 -27.10
CA ASN A 248 8.99 0.71 -27.64
C ASN A 248 9.67 2.03 -27.30
N GLU A 249 9.96 2.82 -28.33
CA GLU A 249 10.65 4.11 -28.27
C GLU A 249 10.09 5.01 -27.16
N PHE A 250 10.73 4.96 -26.00
CA PHE A 250 10.64 5.98 -24.97
C PHE A 250 11.75 6.97 -25.28
N ASP A 251 11.36 8.11 -25.83
CA ASP A 251 12.25 9.25 -26.01
C ASP A 251 12.84 9.64 -24.65
N ASP A 252 14.16 9.48 -24.55
CA ASP A 252 14.98 9.64 -23.36
C ASP A 252 14.91 11.07 -22.84
N LYS A 253 14.46 11.23 -21.59
CA LYS A 253 15.08 12.09 -20.54
C LYS A 253 14.20 12.13 -19.30
N ILE A 254 14.42 11.19 -18.38
CA ILE A 254 14.16 11.41 -16.95
C ILE A 254 15.51 11.34 -16.24
N LYS A 255 16.25 12.45 -16.29
CA LYS A 255 17.24 12.76 -15.25
C LYS A 255 16.48 13.50 -14.17
N SER A 256 16.65 13.07 -12.91
CA SER A 256 16.30 13.87 -11.74
C SER A 256 17.04 15.21 -11.83
N LYS A 257 16.34 16.26 -12.29
CA LYS A 257 16.89 17.62 -12.31
C LYS A 257 16.87 18.18 -10.90
N GLU A 258 18.06 18.34 -10.35
CA GLU A 258 18.32 19.29 -9.27
C GLU A 258 17.85 20.67 -9.74
N ILE A 259 17.19 21.45 -8.87
CA ILE A 259 16.72 22.80 -9.23
C ILE A 259 17.95 23.70 -9.26
N ILE A 260 18.43 24.02 -10.46
CA ILE A 260 19.59 24.88 -10.69
C ILE A 260 19.08 26.14 -11.40
N THR A 261 19.08 27.27 -10.70
CA THR A 261 18.77 28.56 -11.32
C THR A 261 19.92 28.98 -12.23
N THR A 262 19.66 29.09 -13.52
CA THR A 262 20.70 29.37 -14.53
C THR A 262 20.89 30.87 -14.75
N ASP A 263 22.02 31.28 -15.35
CA ASP A 263 22.26 32.67 -15.75
C ASP A 263 21.19 33.18 -16.72
N ASP A 264 20.67 32.31 -17.58
CA ASP A 264 19.63 32.68 -18.54
C ASP A 264 18.27 32.89 -17.86
N ASP A 265 17.98 32.18 -16.76
CA ASP A 265 16.80 32.45 -15.93
C ASP A 265 16.88 33.85 -15.30
N LEU A 266 18.04 34.22 -14.75
CA LEU A 266 18.25 35.55 -14.18
C LEU A 266 18.19 36.66 -15.25
N LYS A 267 18.81 36.45 -16.43
CA LYS A 267 18.69 37.38 -17.57
C LYS A 267 17.24 37.55 -18.01
N SER A 268 16.47 36.47 -18.02
CA SER A 268 15.07 36.51 -18.43
C SER A 268 14.22 37.40 -17.51
N PHE A 269 14.48 37.32 -16.20
CA PHE A 269 13.85 38.20 -15.21
C PHE A 269 14.21 39.66 -15.44
N GLU A 270 15.50 39.96 -15.63
CA GLU A 270 15.97 41.33 -15.87
C GLU A 270 15.39 41.92 -17.17
N TYR A 271 15.33 41.14 -18.26
CA TYR A 271 14.70 41.61 -19.50
C TYR A 271 13.22 41.92 -19.32
N ILE A 272 12.47 41.08 -18.59
CA ILE A 272 11.06 41.33 -18.31
C ILE A 272 10.88 42.57 -17.43
N LYS A 273 11.72 42.75 -16.41
CA LYS A 273 11.71 43.93 -15.55
C LYS A 273 11.99 45.21 -16.32
N VAL A 274 13.01 45.22 -17.17
CA VAL A 274 13.35 46.37 -18.04
C VAL A 274 12.21 46.69 -19.00
N MET A 275 11.58 45.68 -19.60
CA MET A 275 10.44 45.90 -20.49
C MET A 275 9.26 46.52 -19.76
N LEU A 276 8.85 45.97 -18.61
CA LEU A 276 7.74 46.52 -17.83
C LEU A 276 8.01 47.98 -17.41
N ALA A 277 9.22 48.30 -16.97
CA ALA A 277 9.62 49.66 -16.63
C ALA A 277 9.57 50.60 -17.85
N LYS A 278 10.06 50.16 -19.02
CA LYS A 278 10.01 50.92 -20.28
C LYS A 278 8.58 51.29 -20.69
N TYR A 279 7.60 50.42 -20.41
CA TYR A 279 6.18 50.68 -20.68
C TYR A 279 5.44 51.37 -19.52
N GLY A 280 6.16 51.84 -18.49
CA GLY A 280 5.60 52.62 -17.37
C GLY A 280 4.80 51.79 -16.38
N ARG A 281 5.21 50.54 -16.10
CA ARG A 281 4.61 49.67 -15.06
C ARG A 281 5.45 49.64 -13.80
N ASN A 282 4.79 49.50 -12.64
CA ASN A 282 5.49 49.28 -11.38
C ASN A 282 6.19 47.91 -11.42
N VAL A 283 7.45 47.86 -10.99
CA VAL A 283 8.24 46.61 -10.94
C VAL A 283 8.76 46.30 -9.54
N ASP A 284 8.38 47.10 -8.53
CA ASP A 284 8.93 47.00 -7.17
C ASP A 284 8.49 45.70 -6.49
N GLN A 285 7.31 45.20 -6.85
CA GLN A 285 6.75 43.96 -6.32
C GLN A 285 6.98 42.76 -7.25
N LEU A 286 7.83 42.90 -8.28
CA LEU A 286 8.14 41.82 -9.19
C LEU A 286 9.09 40.83 -8.53
N GLY A 287 8.71 39.55 -8.51
CA GLY A 287 9.52 38.47 -7.97
C GLY A 287 9.60 37.28 -8.92
N TYR A 288 10.53 36.36 -8.64
CA TYR A 288 10.66 35.11 -9.38
C TYR A 288 10.74 33.90 -8.44
N LYS A 289 10.42 32.72 -8.97
CA LYS A 289 10.58 31.43 -8.30
C LYS A 289 11.00 30.38 -9.30
N ASP A 290 12.14 29.76 -9.04
CA ASP A 290 12.63 28.65 -9.83
C ASP A 290 11.97 27.33 -9.40
N THR A 291 11.75 26.44 -10.36
CA THR A 291 11.16 25.12 -10.18
C THR A 291 11.81 24.14 -11.16
N GLN A 292 11.69 22.84 -10.91
CA GLN A 292 12.24 21.80 -11.80
C GLN A 292 11.80 21.90 -13.27
N ASN A 293 10.69 22.58 -13.56
CA ASN A 293 10.05 22.57 -14.88
C ASN A 293 9.96 23.95 -15.54
N TYR A 294 10.07 25.03 -14.77
CA TYR A 294 9.94 26.38 -15.27
C TYR A 294 10.41 27.41 -14.23
N PHE A 295 10.86 28.54 -14.73
CA PHE A 295 11.16 29.73 -13.95
C PHE A 295 9.95 30.66 -13.97
N SER A 296 9.32 30.89 -12.82
CA SER A 296 8.05 31.62 -12.70
C SER A 296 8.27 33.07 -12.33
N ILE A 297 7.59 34.00 -13.00
CA ILE A 297 7.62 35.44 -12.67
C ILE A 297 6.23 35.90 -12.22
N TYR A 298 6.19 36.61 -11.10
CA TYR A 298 4.97 36.99 -10.39
C TYR A 298 5.05 38.39 -9.78
N VAL A 299 3.89 38.90 -9.36
CA VAL A 299 3.77 40.21 -8.69
C VAL A 299 3.18 40.03 -7.29
N SER A 300 3.88 40.51 -6.27
CA SER A 300 3.57 40.44 -4.84
C SER A 300 3.52 39.02 -4.23
N ASN A 301 2.89 38.05 -4.90
CA ASN A 301 2.78 36.66 -4.43
C ASN A 301 2.83 35.64 -5.58
N LEU A 302 3.15 34.38 -5.26
CA LEU A 302 3.33 33.31 -6.24
C LEU A 302 2.08 32.98 -7.08
N ASN A 303 0.87 33.22 -6.57
CA ASN A 303 -0.38 32.94 -7.30
C ASN A 303 -0.64 33.96 -8.41
N ASN A 304 -0.07 35.16 -8.27
CA ASN A 304 -0.12 36.28 -9.21
C ASN A 304 0.97 36.19 -10.28
N TRP A 305 1.34 34.98 -10.69
CA TRP A 305 2.23 34.78 -11.83
C TRP A 305 1.52 35.17 -13.14
N PHE A 306 2.30 35.76 -14.06
CA PHE A 306 1.82 36.15 -15.39
C PHE A 306 2.63 35.53 -16.51
N ILE A 307 3.88 35.11 -16.24
CA ILE A 307 4.75 34.39 -17.18
C ILE A 307 5.47 33.26 -16.45
N LYS A 308 5.55 32.09 -17.10
CA LYS A 308 6.42 30.98 -16.73
C LYS A 308 7.34 30.66 -17.88
N ILE A 309 8.63 30.56 -17.62
CA ILE A 309 9.69 30.44 -18.61
C ILE A 309 10.27 29.04 -18.57
N ASN A 310 10.48 28.42 -19.72
CA ASN A 310 11.20 27.17 -19.82
C ASN A 310 12.30 27.33 -20.88
N LEU A 311 13.54 27.59 -20.43
CA LEU A 311 14.71 27.74 -21.30
C LEU A 311 15.51 26.44 -21.47
N GLU A 312 15.30 25.47 -20.58
CA GLU A 312 16.08 24.22 -20.56
C GLU A 312 15.50 23.11 -21.45
N SER A 313 14.31 23.32 -22.03
CA SER A 313 13.72 22.39 -22.99
C SER A 313 14.25 22.62 -24.40
N ASN A 314 14.29 21.56 -25.23
CA ASN A 314 14.63 21.68 -26.66
C ASN A 314 13.71 22.69 -27.38
N ASN A 315 12.49 22.86 -26.88
CA ASN A 315 11.52 23.84 -27.38
C ASN A 315 11.34 24.94 -26.35
N LYS A 316 12.32 25.85 -26.24
CA LYS A 316 12.26 26.95 -25.26
C LYS A 316 10.97 27.74 -25.42
N ASN A 317 10.29 28.04 -24.31
CA ASN A 317 8.98 28.66 -24.39
C ASN A 317 8.60 29.45 -23.14
N PHE A 318 7.61 30.31 -23.29
CA PHE A 318 6.88 30.96 -22.21
C PHE A 318 5.45 30.46 -22.17
N VAL A 319 4.90 30.29 -20.98
CA VAL A 319 3.48 30.02 -20.75
C VAL A 319 2.84 31.24 -20.09
N THR A 320 1.68 31.65 -20.62
CA THR A 320 0.89 32.78 -20.09
C THR A 320 -0.52 32.32 -19.72
N ARG A 321 -1.29 33.19 -19.06
CA ARG A 321 -2.72 32.98 -18.75
C ARG A 321 -3.66 33.66 -19.75
N ILE A 322 -3.17 33.94 -20.97
CA ILE A 322 -3.95 34.60 -22.02
C ILE A 322 -4.28 33.58 -23.11
N GLU A 323 -5.52 33.59 -23.58
CA GLU A 323 -5.96 32.78 -24.73
C GLU A 323 -5.08 33.02 -25.97
N SER A 324 -4.72 31.95 -26.68
CA SER A 324 -3.78 31.97 -27.80
C SER A 324 -4.17 32.93 -28.93
N GLU A 325 -5.45 33.02 -29.26
CA GLU A 325 -5.97 33.92 -30.30
C GLU A 325 -5.78 35.40 -29.95
N THR A 326 -5.97 35.73 -28.67
CA THR A 326 -5.76 37.09 -28.17
C THR A 326 -4.28 37.41 -28.13
N LEU A 327 -3.46 36.45 -27.71
CA LEU A 327 -2.03 36.64 -27.56
C LEU A 327 -1.28 36.71 -28.91
N ALA A 328 -1.80 36.05 -29.96
CA ALA A 328 -1.28 36.10 -31.32
C ALA A 328 -1.13 37.53 -31.87
N LYS A 329 -1.96 38.47 -31.42
CA LYS A 329 -1.88 39.89 -31.82
C LYS A 329 -0.61 40.59 -31.31
N TYR A 330 0.02 40.04 -30.28
CA TYR A 330 1.20 40.60 -29.61
C TYR A 330 2.44 39.73 -29.79
N SER A 331 2.34 38.63 -30.55
CA SER A 331 3.38 37.59 -30.59
C SER A 331 4.63 37.97 -31.37
N ASN A 332 4.67 39.11 -32.07
CA ASN A 332 5.77 39.54 -32.92
C ASN A 332 6.29 38.46 -33.89
N GLY A 333 5.40 37.63 -34.44
CA GLY A 333 5.74 36.55 -35.37
C GLY A 333 6.22 35.24 -34.71
N PHE A 334 6.33 35.19 -33.39
CA PHE A 334 6.65 33.96 -32.67
C PHE A 334 5.47 32.98 -32.70
N LYS A 335 5.79 31.68 -32.78
CA LYS A 335 4.81 30.60 -32.83
C LYS A 335 4.08 30.49 -31.49
N ILE A 336 2.75 30.51 -31.55
CA ILE A 336 1.87 30.33 -30.39
C ILE A 336 1.05 29.05 -30.51
N GLU A 337 0.94 28.32 -29.41
CA GLU A 337 0.06 27.16 -29.27
C GLU A 337 -0.83 27.30 -28.04
N VAL A 338 -1.96 26.60 -28.06
CA VAL A 338 -2.86 26.51 -26.90
C VAL A 338 -2.18 25.71 -25.80
N ALA A 339 -2.16 26.26 -24.59
CA ALA A 339 -1.71 25.54 -23.39
C ALA A 339 -2.93 25.02 -22.61
N PRO A 340 -2.83 23.86 -21.93
CA PRO A 340 -3.92 23.37 -21.08
C PRO A 340 -4.19 24.34 -19.92
N LYS A 341 -5.48 24.72 -19.72
CA LYS A 341 -5.92 25.77 -18.76
C LYS A 341 -5.34 25.71 -17.33
N ARG A 342 -4.90 24.54 -16.82
CA ARG A 342 -4.26 24.43 -15.48
C ARG A 342 -2.77 24.80 -15.47
N VAL A 343 -2.09 24.78 -16.61
CA VAL A 343 -0.68 25.19 -16.73
C VAL A 343 -0.57 26.67 -17.13
N GLY A 344 -1.48 27.10 -18.01
CA GLY A 344 -1.68 28.43 -18.56
C GLY A 344 -2.73 28.33 -19.67
N GLU A 345 -2.86 29.32 -20.53
CA GLU A 345 -3.82 29.29 -21.66
C GLU A 345 -3.14 29.33 -23.03
N SER A 346 -1.91 29.83 -23.08
CA SER A 346 -1.09 29.83 -24.28
C SER A 346 0.38 29.60 -23.98
N LYS A 347 1.08 29.09 -24.99
CA LYS A 347 2.52 28.87 -25.00
C LYS A 347 3.13 29.59 -26.20
N ILE A 348 4.23 30.31 -25.99
CA ILE A 348 4.99 31.01 -27.03
C ILE A 348 6.37 30.39 -27.11
N TYR A 349 6.76 29.89 -28.28
CA TYR A 349 8.08 29.31 -28.48
C TYR A 349 9.10 30.39 -28.83
N ILE A 350 10.28 30.29 -28.23
CA ILE A 350 11.44 31.13 -28.48
C ILE A 350 12.66 30.25 -28.78
N ASN A 351 13.69 30.84 -29.37
CA ASN A 351 14.95 30.16 -29.67
C ASN A 351 16.00 30.42 -28.58
N SER A 352 16.02 31.64 -28.02
CA SER A 352 16.95 32.03 -26.95
C SER A 352 16.37 33.06 -25.97
N VAL A 353 17.08 33.32 -24.87
CA VAL A 353 16.68 34.31 -23.86
C VAL A 353 16.65 35.73 -24.43
N GLU A 354 17.41 36.01 -25.49
CA GLU A 354 17.44 37.29 -26.18
C GLU A 354 16.09 37.64 -26.83
N ASP A 355 15.32 36.65 -27.28
CA ASP A 355 14.02 36.82 -27.93
C ASP A 355 13.00 37.51 -27.01
N ILE A 356 13.19 37.45 -25.69
CA ILE A 356 12.35 38.15 -24.70
C ILE A 356 12.30 39.66 -24.99
N LYS A 357 13.38 40.23 -25.55
CA LYS A 357 13.47 41.65 -25.87
C LYS A 357 12.45 42.07 -26.93
N GLU A 358 12.04 41.15 -27.79
CA GLU A 358 11.07 41.39 -28.86
C GLU A 358 9.62 41.22 -28.39
N LEU A 359 9.41 40.58 -27.23
CA LEU A 359 8.10 40.26 -26.68
C LEU A 359 7.56 41.33 -25.70
N GLY A 360 8.12 42.55 -25.70
CA GLY A 360 7.77 43.61 -24.74
C GLY A 360 6.27 43.94 -24.68
N ASN A 361 5.61 44.05 -25.83
CA ASN A 361 4.16 44.29 -25.89
C ASN A 361 3.35 43.13 -25.28
N LEU A 362 3.76 41.89 -25.55
CA LEU A 362 3.14 40.68 -25.04
C LEU A 362 3.28 40.58 -23.52
N ILE A 363 4.51 40.78 -23.03
CA ILE A 363 4.85 40.75 -21.61
C ILE A 363 4.02 41.79 -20.85
N THR A 364 3.95 43.01 -21.37
CA THR A 364 3.16 44.11 -20.80
C THR A 364 1.67 43.77 -20.78
N TYR A 365 1.15 43.15 -21.84
CA TYR A 365 -0.25 42.73 -21.88
C TYR A 365 -0.57 41.65 -20.82
N CYS A 366 0.31 40.66 -20.66
CA CYS A 366 0.15 39.61 -19.65
C CYS A 366 0.17 40.20 -18.23
N TYR A 367 1.08 41.14 -17.97
CA TYR A 367 1.15 41.87 -16.71
C TYR A 367 -0.14 42.66 -16.44
N ASP A 368 -0.60 43.45 -17.41
CA ASP A 368 -1.80 44.29 -17.27
C ASP A 368 -3.06 43.46 -16.97
N LYS A 369 -3.20 42.31 -17.63
CA LYS A 369 -4.32 41.39 -17.41
C LYS A 369 -4.28 40.73 -16.03
N MET A 370 -3.10 40.35 -15.57
CA MET A 370 -2.92 39.82 -14.21
C MET A 370 -3.26 40.89 -13.17
N CYS A 371 -2.72 42.10 -13.30
CA CYS A 371 -3.02 43.21 -12.40
C CYS A 371 -4.52 43.55 -12.36
N LEU A 372 -5.17 43.61 -13.53
CA LEU A 372 -6.61 43.85 -13.62
C LEU A 372 -7.43 42.77 -12.89
N LYS A 373 -7.05 41.50 -13.06
CA LYS A 373 -7.73 40.37 -12.42
C LYS A 373 -7.60 40.42 -10.89
N GLU A 374 -6.43 40.81 -10.39
CA GLU A 374 -6.13 40.81 -8.96
C GLU A 374 -6.43 42.17 -8.27
N GLY A 375 -6.98 43.14 -9.01
CA GLY A 375 -7.28 44.47 -8.51
C GLY A 375 -6.04 45.31 -8.17
N ILE A 376 -4.89 45.01 -8.78
CA ILE A 376 -3.63 45.74 -8.56
C ILE A 376 -3.54 46.91 -9.55
N ASP A 377 -3.26 48.11 -9.06
CA ASP A 377 -2.99 49.25 -9.91
C ASP A 377 -1.63 49.09 -10.60
N LYS A 378 -1.65 49.03 -11.93
CA LYS A 378 -0.47 48.68 -12.74
C LYS A 378 0.64 49.75 -12.76
N ILE A 379 0.35 50.98 -12.32
CA ILE A 379 1.29 52.11 -12.28
C ILE A 379 1.84 52.30 -10.87
N SER A 380 0.98 52.24 -9.85
CA SER A 380 1.37 52.43 -8.44
C SER A 380 1.75 51.15 -7.70
N GLY A 381 1.36 49.97 -8.21
CA GLY A 381 1.60 48.67 -7.56
C GLY A 381 0.71 48.40 -6.34
N ILE A 382 -0.27 49.26 -6.06
CA ILE A 382 -1.14 49.17 -4.88
C ILE A 382 -2.44 48.46 -5.24
N LYS A 383 -2.91 47.56 -4.37
CA LYS A 383 -4.20 46.89 -4.53
C LYS A 383 -5.33 47.89 -4.29
N LYS A 384 -6.24 48.05 -5.26
CA LYS A 384 -7.45 48.85 -5.08
C LYS A 384 -8.33 48.16 -4.05
N ALA A 385 -8.70 48.92 -3.01
CA ALA A 385 -9.51 48.45 -1.88
C ALA A 385 -10.88 47.95 -2.32
#